data_AF-A0A535VSS2-F1
#
_entry.id   AF-A0A535VSS2-F1
#
_cell.length_a   1.000
_cell.length_b   1.000
_cell.length_c   1.000
_cell.angle_alpha   90.00
_cell.angle_beta   90.00
_cell.angle_gamma   90.00
#
_symmetry.space_group_name_H-M   'P 1'
#
loop_
_entity.id
_entity.type
_entity.pdbx_description
1 polymer ?
#
loop_
_entity_poly.entity_id
_entity_poly.type
_entity_poly.pdbx_seq_one_letter_code
_entity_poly.pdbx_strand_id
1 'polypeptide(L)'
;MTEEQPGKGIVHRATEAAAGIVDHAADVGERIGDLGQPIVDKVASAGAAAGRLLEATRRFVPGEVEAARARRLRRLNRTALPNLYDIHPEVRTAPRRELGVMTIPVSAVRGTAVEGPPQRGGDFLPLPALKSTNWEGRWRRLLDAQRRLAILPPIDVLHTREGYWITDGHNRVGVALYGGQDEIDASVTHVHIPGMEEHEPATGALQSVLEDSRQVRAAGRGRLSRGSWVEPPPGRDVKGKPGGR
;
A
#
# COMPACT_ATOMS: atom_id res chain seq x y z
N MET A 1 -3.37 -16.17 34.65
CA MET A 1 -3.38 -14.73 34.32
C MET A 1 -3.50 -14.62 32.81
N THR A 2 -4.73 -14.41 32.35
CA THR A 2 -5.12 -14.54 30.93
C THR A 2 -5.14 -13.14 30.34
N GLU A 3 -4.26 -12.88 29.37
CA GLU A 3 -4.07 -11.57 28.74
C GLU A 3 -5.06 -11.40 27.58
N GLU A 4 -5.89 -10.37 27.72
CA GLU A 4 -7.00 -9.98 26.87
C GLU A 4 -6.47 -9.34 25.57
N GLN A 5 -6.84 -9.87 24.39
CA GLN A 5 -6.43 -9.33 23.08
C GLN A 5 -7.36 -8.19 22.62
N PRO A 6 -6.85 -6.96 22.42
CA PRO A 6 -7.64 -5.80 22.01
C PRO A 6 -7.88 -5.85 20.50
N GLY A 7 -8.99 -6.47 20.10
CA GLY A 7 -9.39 -6.55 18.68
C GLY A 7 -10.50 -7.56 18.44
N LYS A 8 -10.55 -8.61 19.27
CA LYS A 8 -11.64 -9.58 19.28
C LYS A 8 -12.95 -8.96 19.81
N GLY A 9 -12.85 -7.98 20.71
CA GLY A 9 -14.00 -7.37 21.37
C GLY A 9 -14.90 -6.48 20.49
N ILE A 10 -14.40 -5.91 19.39
CA ILE A 10 -15.21 -5.03 18.52
C ILE A 10 -16.00 -5.87 17.50
N VAL A 11 -15.35 -6.85 16.87
CA VAL A 11 -16.05 -7.83 16.00
C VAL A 11 -16.97 -8.73 16.81
N HIS A 12 -16.58 -9.14 18.03
CA HIS A 12 -17.46 -9.92 18.90
C HIS A 12 -18.67 -9.11 19.37
N ARG A 13 -18.50 -7.84 19.78
CA ARG A 13 -19.63 -6.95 20.14
C ARG A 13 -20.52 -6.62 18.95
N ALA A 14 -19.98 -6.47 17.74
CA ALA A 14 -20.79 -6.28 16.54
C ALA A 14 -21.56 -7.56 16.17
N THR A 15 -20.96 -8.74 16.32
CA THR A 15 -21.65 -10.03 16.13
C THR A 15 -22.65 -10.33 17.23
N GLU A 16 -22.40 -9.95 18.48
CA GLU A 16 -23.35 -10.10 19.60
C GLU A 16 -24.48 -9.09 19.51
N ALA A 17 -24.21 -7.85 19.09
CA ALA A 17 -25.26 -6.87 18.82
C ALA A 17 -26.15 -7.31 17.65
N ALA A 18 -25.57 -7.89 16.60
CA ALA A 18 -26.33 -8.44 15.48
C ALA A 18 -27.09 -9.73 15.85
N ALA A 19 -26.49 -10.62 16.63
CA ALA A 19 -27.15 -11.83 17.15
C ALA A 19 -28.26 -11.49 18.14
N GLY A 20 -28.06 -10.49 19.01
CA GLY A 20 -29.06 -10.00 19.95
C GLY A 20 -30.25 -9.34 19.26
N ILE A 21 -30.06 -8.69 18.11
CA ILE A 21 -31.17 -8.17 17.28
C ILE A 21 -31.96 -9.31 16.62
N VAL A 22 -31.29 -10.39 16.22
CA VAL A 22 -31.93 -11.59 15.64
C VAL A 22 -32.67 -12.39 16.71
N ASP A 23 -32.10 -12.57 17.89
CA ASP A 23 -32.75 -13.25 19.03
C ASP A 23 -33.92 -12.42 19.57
N HIS A 24 -33.82 -11.09 19.60
CA HIS A 24 -34.95 -10.24 19.97
C HIS A 24 -36.06 -10.23 18.90
N ALA A 25 -35.72 -10.38 17.62
CA ALA A 25 -36.70 -10.57 16.55
C ALA A 25 -37.37 -11.96 16.59
N ALA A 26 -36.65 -12.99 17.02
CA ALA A 26 -37.19 -14.35 17.23
C ALA A 26 -38.08 -14.45 18.48
N ASP A 27 -37.70 -13.83 19.60
CA ASP A 27 -38.50 -13.77 20.85
C ASP A 27 -39.80 -12.95 20.67
N VAL A 28 -39.77 -11.94 19.79
CA VAL A 28 -40.97 -11.21 19.36
C VAL A 28 -41.86 -12.09 18.46
N GLY A 29 -41.28 -12.98 17.65
CA GLY A 29 -42.01 -13.93 16.80
C GLY A 29 -42.78 -15.01 17.58
N GLU A 30 -42.24 -15.51 18.69
CA GLU A 30 -42.92 -16.50 19.55
C GLU A 30 -44.08 -15.90 20.37
N ARG A 31 -44.04 -14.60 20.67
CA ARG A 31 -45.11 -13.90 21.42
C ARG A 31 -46.24 -13.36 20.56
N ILE A 32 -46.09 -13.34 19.23
CA ILE A 32 -47.08 -12.83 18.27
C ILE A 32 -47.81 -14.02 17.64
N GLY A 33 -48.57 -14.75 18.45
CA GLY A 33 -49.44 -15.83 17.97
C GLY A 33 -50.73 -15.34 17.26
N ASP A 34 -50.98 -14.02 17.20
CA ASP A 34 -52.30 -13.48 16.87
C ASP A 34 -52.32 -12.25 15.94
N LEU A 35 -51.24 -11.97 15.21
CA LEU A 35 -51.23 -10.91 14.19
C LEU A 35 -50.99 -11.51 12.80
N GLY A 36 -51.93 -11.23 11.89
CA GLY A 36 -52.10 -11.96 10.62
C GLY A 36 -50.89 -12.03 9.67
N GLN A 37 -51.06 -12.90 8.67
CA GLN A 37 -50.10 -13.28 7.62
C GLN A 37 -49.22 -12.15 7.02
N PRO A 38 -49.71 -10.91 6.78
CA PRO A 38 -48.87 -9.87 6.16
C PRO A 38 -47.66 -9.42 7.01
N ILE A 39 -47.70 -9.61 8.34
CA ILE A 39 -46.59 -9.24 9.24
C ILE A 39 -45.53 -10.34 9.23
N VAL A 40 -45.94 -11.61 9.16
CA VAL A 40 -45.06 -12.78 9.06
C VAL A 40 -44.19 -12.71 7.80
N ASP A 41 -44.77 -12.33 6.65
CA ASP A 41 -44.04 -12.20 5.37
C ASP A 41 -42.99 -11.07 5.40
N LYS A 42 -43.26 -9.97 6.12
CA LYS A 42 -42.31 -8.87 6.30
C LYS A 42 -41.14 -9.27 7.19
N VAL A 43 -41.37 -10.05 8.24
CA VAL A 43 -40.32 -10.57 9.12
C VAL A 43 -39.46 -11.61 8.38
N ALA A 44 -40.09 -12.50 7.61
CA ALA A 44 -39.37 -13.50 6.81
C ALA A 44 -38.50 -12.86 5.72
N SER A 45 -39.00 -11.84 5.03
CA SER A 45 -38.24 -11.11 4.00
C SER A 45 -37.11 -10.25 4.59
N ALA A 46 -37.30 -9.67 5.79
CA ALA A 46 -36.26 -8.99 6.54
C ALA A 46 -35.16 -9.97 7.02
N GLY A 47 -35.54 -11.16 7.51
CA GLY A 47 -34.62 -12.23 7.88
C GLY A 47 -33.80 -12.74 6.69
N ALA A 48 -34.43 -12.90 5.53
CA ALA A 48 -33.73 -13.28 4.30
C ALA A 48 -32.78 -12.18 3.79
N ALA A 49 -33.13 -10.91 3.96
CA ALA A 49 -32.25 -9.78 3.63
C ALA A 49 -31.06 -9.67 4.59
N ALA A 50 -31.29 -9.88 5.89
CA ALA A 50 -30.24 -9.94 6.90
C ALA A 50 -29.30 -11.13 6.66
N GLY A 51 -29.84 -12.31 6.32
CA GLY A 51 -29.06 -13.48 5.92
C GLY A 51 -28.15 -13.21 4.72
N ARG A 52 -28.68 -12.55 3.68
CA ARG A 52 -27.87 -12.15 2.50
C ARG A 52 -26.80 -11.12 2.83
N LEU A 53 -27.06 -10.19 3.75
CA LEU A 53 -26.08 -9.21 4.20
C LEU A 53 -24.95 -9.86 5.04
N LEU A 54 -25.31 -10.81 5.91
CA LEU A 54 -24.37 -11.62 6.69
C LEU A 54 -23.53 -12.57 5.80
N GLU A 55 -24.12 -13.08 4.73
CA GLU A 55 -23.43 -13.96 3.78
C GLU A 55 -22.56 -13.18 2.78
N ALA A 56 -22.97 -11.96 2.39
CA ALA A 56 -22.16 -11.02 1.63
C ALA A 56 -20.94 -10.55 2.45
N THR A 57 -21.11 -10.29 3.75
CA THR A 57 -19.99 -9.93 4.65
C THR A 57 -19.03 -11.10 4.89
N ARG A 58 -19.50 -12.36 4.89
CA ARG A 58 -18.60 -13.55 4.86
C ARG A 58 -17.80 -13.71 3.57
N ARG A 59 -18.21 -13.09 2.46
CA ARG A 59 -17.42 -13.07 1.21
C ARG A 59 -16.29 -12.04 1.26
N PHE A 60 -16.37 -11.06 2.15
CA PHE A 60 -15.27 -10.19 2.55
C PHE A 60 -14.61 -10.77 3.79
N VAL A 61 -13.93 -11.91 3.65
CA VAL A 61 -12.95 -12.37 4.64
C VAL A 61 -11.59 -11.88 4.17
N PRO A 62 -11.14 -10.66 4.55
CA PRO A 62 -9.77 -10.17 4.37
C PRO A 62 -8.80 -10.90 5.32
N GLY A 63 -8.98 -12.21 5.46
CA GLY A 63 -8.12 -13.09 6.22
C GLY A 63 -7.49 -14.16 5.35
N GLU A 64 -8.16 -14.63 4.29
CA GLU A 64 -7.63 -15.72 3.47
C GLU A 64 -6.50 -15.26 2.54
N VAL A 65 -6.64 -14.08 1.92
CA VAL A 65 -5.62 -13.50 1.02
C VAL A 65 -4.38 -13.12 1.83
N GLU A 66 -4.58 -12.50 2.98
CA GLU A 66 -3.55 -12.08 3.93
C GLU A 66 -2.85 -13.29 4.53
N ALA A 67 -3.59 -14.34 4.90
CA ALA A 67 -3.01 -15.59 5.38
C ALA A 67 -2.24 -16.33 4.27
N ALA A 68 -2.75 -16.34 3.02
CA ALA A 68 -2.04 -16.92 1.89
C ALA A 68 -0.74 -16.17 1.60
N ARG A 69 -0.77 -14.84 1.63
CA ARG A 69 0.39 -13.97 1.51
C ARG A 69 1.41 -14.21 2.62
N ALA A 70 0.96 -14.25 3.87
CA ALA A 70 1.81 -14.53 5.02
C ALA A 70 2.47 -15.92 4.91
N ARG A 71 1.72 -16.94 4.46
CA ARG A 71 2.28 -18.28 4.20
C ARG A 71 3.34 -18.25 3.09
N ARG A 72 3.12 -17.51 2.01
CA ARG A 72 4.10 -17.33 0.93
C ARG A 72 5.37 -16.65 1.43
N LEU A 73 5.26 -15.53 2.14
CA LEU A 73 6.40 -14.78 2.66
C LEU A 73 7.22 -15.59 3.67
N ARG A 74 6.56 -16.33 4.57
CA ARG A 74 7.26 -17.23 5.51
C ARG A 74 8.10 -18.31 4.83
N ARG A 75 7.74 -18.74 3.61
CA ARG A 75 8.57 -19.67 2.83
C ARG A 75 9.84 -18.99 2.31
N LEU A 76 9.75 -17.72 1.91
CA LEU A 76 10.90 -16.92 1.47
C LEU A 76 11.88 -16.62 2.61
N ASN A 77 11.41 -16.57 3.86
CA ASN A 77 12.26 -16.37 5.05
C ASN A 77 13.34 -17.46 5.23
N ARG A 78 13.26 -18.58 4.50
CA ARG A 78 14.26 -19.65 4.52
C ARG A 78 15.49 -19.36 3.64
N THR A 79 15.35 -18.45 2.69
CA THR A 79 16.43 -18.07 1.79
C THR A 79 17.00 -16.74 2.24
N ALA A 80 18.33 -16.66 2.31
CA ALA A 80 19.03 -15.43 2.67
C ALA A 80 18.65 -14.30 1.71
N LEU A 81 18.41 -13.12 2.27
CA LEU A 81 18.14 -11.91 1.51
C LEU A 81 19.40 -11.50 0.72
N PRO A 82 19.28 -11.14 -0.58
CA PRO A 82 20.42 -10.66 -1.36
C PRO A 82 21.08 -9.44 -0.71
N ASN A 83 22.41 -9.40 -0.71
CA ASN A 83 23.19 -8.30 -0.17
C ASN A 83 23.88 -7.53 -1.29
N LEU A 84 23.69 -6.21 -1.31
CA LEU A 84 24.30 -5.33 -2.29
C LEU A 84 25.82 -5.48 -2.31
N TYR A 85 26.46 -5.56 -1.14
CA TYR A 85 27.91 -5.61 -1.05
C TYR A 85 28.53 -6.94 -1.47
N ASP A 86 27.72 -8.02 -1.52
CA ASP A 86 28.16 -9.32 -2.02
C ASP A 86 28.06 -9.38 -3.55
N ILE A 87 27.06 -8.69 -4.12
CA ILE A 87 26.80 -8.66 -5.56
C ILE A 87 27.68 -7.61 -6.25
N HIS A 88 27.80 -6.42 -5.66
CA HIS A 88 28.53 -5.27 -6.18
C HIS A 88 29.51 -4.75 -5.10
N PRO A 89 30.66 -5.42 -4.88
CA PRO A 89 31.61 -5.04 -3.84
C PRO A 89 32.18 -3.62 -4.00
N GLU A 90 32.25 -3.10 -5.22
CA GLU A 90 32.69 -1.74 -5.56
C GLU A 90 31.80 -0.63 -4.98
N VAL A 91 30.55 -0.93 -4.59
CA VAL A 91 29.63 0.01 -3.91
C VAL A 91 30.23 0.60 -2.63
N ARG A 92 31.18 -0.11 -2.00
CA ARG A 92 31.84 0.31 -0.76
C ARG A 92 32.61 1.61 -0.93
N THR A 93 33.22 1.84 -2.10
CA THR A 93 34.03 3.02 -2.41
C THR A 93 33.36 3.94 -3.43
N ALA A 94 32.19 3.55 -3.94
CA ALA A 94 31.42 4.30 -4.90
C ALA A 94 30.97 5.67 -4.37
N PRO A 95 30.95 6.72 -5.22
CA PRO A 95 30.38 8.02 -4.88
C PRO A 95 28.90 7.91 -4.48
N ARG A 96 28.51 8.72 -3.50
CA ARG A 96 27.15 8.74 -2.94
C ARG A 96 26.54 10.12 -3.05
N ARG A 97 25.24 10.16 -3.31
CA ARG A 97 24.44 11.40 -3.37
C ARG A 97 23.15 11.21 -2.59
N GLU A 98 22.96 11.99 -1.54
CA GLU A 98 21.69 12.00 -0.80
C GLU A 98 20.58 12.60 -1.68
N LEU A 99 19.46 11.90 -1.80
CA LEU A 99 18.26 12.36 -2.51
C LEU A 99 17.16 12.83 -1.56
N GLY A 100 17.32 12.59 -0.25
CA GLY A 100 16.35 12.95 0.77
C GLY A 100 15.22 11.92 0.94
N VAL A 101 14.16 12.33 1.62
CA VAL A 101 13.00 11.47 1.91
C VAL A 101 12.05 11.45 0.71
N MET A 102 11.69 10.25 0.27
CA MET A 102 10.73 10.01 -0.81
C MET A 102 9.94 8.73 -0.57
N THR A 103 8.74 8.67 -1.14
CA THR A 103 7.91 7.46 -1.16
C THR A 103 8.37 6.56 -2.31
N ILE A 104 8.71 5.30 -2.01
CA ILE A 104 9.23 4.34 -2.99
C ILE A 104 8.32 3.10 -3.07
N PRO A 105 8.23 2.43 -4.23
CA PRO A 105 7.51 1.18 -4.33
C PRO A 105 8.23 0.07 -3.57
N VAL A 106 7.50 -0.64 -2.70
CA VAL A 106 8.01 -1.78 -1.92
C VAL A 106 8.54 -2.89 -2.83
N SER A 107 7.93 -3.05 -4.01
CA SER A 107 8.34 -4.01 -5.03
C SER A 107 9.73 -3.73 -5.65
N ALA A 108 10.22 -2.50 -5.56
CA ALA A 108 11.56 -2.13 -6.04
C ALA A 108 12.66 -2.36 -4.99
N VAL A 109 12.31 -2.77 -3.76
CA VAL A 109 13.28 -3.13 -2.73
C VAL A 109 13.83 -4.53 -3.00
N ARG A 110 15.11 -4.60 -3.36
CA ARG A 110 15.77 -5.83 -3.83
C ARG A 110 16.43 -6.65 -2.73
N GLY A 111 16.90 -5.99 -1.69
CA GLY A 111 17.70 -6.66 -0.67
C GLY A 111 18.19 -5.75 0.43
N THR A 112 19.33 -6.12 1.00
CA THR A 112 20.00 -5.41 2.10
C THR A 112 21.33 -4.82 1.64
N ALA A 113 21.74 -3.71 2.25
CA ALA A 113 23.08 -3.15 2.16
C ALA A 113 23.66 -3.02 3.58
N VAL A 114 23.85 -4.17 4.24
CA VAL A 114 24.37 -4.26 5.61
C VAL A 114 25.58 -5.18 5.60
N GLU A 115 26.62 -4.81 6.34
CA GLU A 115 27.85 -5.59 6.44
C GLU A 115 27.67 -6.89 7.23
N GLY A 116 28.50 -7.88 6.90
CA GLY A 116 28.59 -9.13 7.64
C GLY A 116 27.68 -10.25 7.12
N PRO A 117 27.57 -11.35 7.89
CA PRO A 117 26.87 -12.54 7.43
C PRO A 117 25.36 -12.30 7.26
N PRO A 118 24.67 -13.04 6.38
CA PRO A 118 23.24 -12.87 6.17
C PRO A 118 22.42 -13.10 7.45
N GLN A 119 21.68 -12.08 7.87
CA GLN A 119 20.81 -12.15 9.06
C GLN A 119 19.32 -12.18 8.74
N ARG A 120 18.95 -11.85 7.50
CA ARG A 120 17.57 -11.63 7.06
C ARG A 120 17.19 -12.63 5.97
N GLY A 121 15.94 -13.07 6.00
CA GLY A 121 15.35 -13.89 4.94
C GLY A 121 14.73 -13.03 3.84
N GLY A 122 14.25 -13.67 2.77
CA GLY A 122 13.61 -13.00 1.63
C GLY A 122 12.30 -12.25 1.93
N ASP A 123 11.79 -12.33 3.16
CA ASP A 123 10.69 -11.51 3.66
C ASP A 123 11.16 -10.35 4.56
N PHE A 124 12.47 -10.06 4.58
CA PHE A 124 13.15 -9.02 5.34
C PHE A 124 13.11 -9.20 6.87
N LEU A 125 12.49 -10.28 7.36
CA LEU A 125 12.52 -10.64 8.77
C LEU A 125 13.81 -11.40 9.11
N PRO A 126 14.24 -11.43 10.38
CA PRO A 126 15.36 -12.25 10.79
C PRO A 126 15.15 -13.71 10.41
N LEU A 127 16.24 -14.36 10.01
CA LEU A 127 16.24 -15.81 9.77
C LEU A 127 15.78 -16.56 11.02
N PRO A 128 15.13 -17.73 10.90
CA PRO A 128 14.53 -18.42 12.05
C PRO A 128 15.52 -18.69 13.18
N ALA A 129 16.75 -19.08 12.85
CA ALA A 129 17.83 -19.36 13.82
C ALA A 129 18.37 -18.10 14.51
N LEU A 130 18.09 -16.91 13.97
CA LEU A 130 18.62 -15.63 14.44
C LEU A 130 17.56 -14.73 15.09
N LYS A 131 16.35 -15.27 15.35
CA LYS A 131 15.29 -14.52 16.04
C LYS A 131 15.62 -14.40 17.52
N SER A 132 15.82 -13.15 17.97
CA SER A 132 15.99 -12.84 19.39
C SER A 132 14.69 -13.05 20.17
N THR A 133 14.79 -13.30 21.48
CA THR A 133 13.64 -13.46 22.38
C THR A 133 12.68 -12.26 22.34
N ASN A 134 13.21 -11.04 22.18
CA ASN A 134 12.41 -9.80 22.11
C ASN A 134 11.86 -9.47 20.72
N TRP A 135 12.21 -10.26 19.69
CA TRP A 135 11.87 -9.95 18.30
C TRP A 135 10.36 -9.88 18.09
N GLU A 136 9.63 -10.84 18.63
CA GLU A 136 8.18 -10.92 18.46
C GLU A 136 7.44 -9.72 19.07
N GLY A 137 7.90 -9.23 20.23
CA GLY A 137 7.35 -8.02 20.84
C GLY A 137 7.58 -6.78 19.98
N ARG A 138 8.77 -6.61 19.40
CA ARG A 138 9.06 -5.53 18.46
C ARG A 138 8.20 -5.62 17.20
N TRP A 139 8.04 -6.83 16.67
CA TRP A 139 7.20 -7.09 15.50
C TRP A 139 5.73 -6.76 15.76
N ARG A 140 5.16 -7.18 16.91
CA ARG A 140 3.79 -6.86 17.30
C ARG A 140 3.56 -5.35 17.40
N ARG A 141 4.49 -4.59 17.98
CA ARG A 141 4.39 -3.12 18.05
C ARG A 141 4.34 -2.46 16.68
N LEU A 142 5.11 -2.95 15.71
CA LEU A 142 5.07 -2.44 14.33
C LEU A 142 3.74 -2.78 13.65
N LEU A 143 3.24 -4.01 13.79
CA LEU A 143 1.92 -4.39 13.28
C LEU A 143 0.79 -3.56 13.89
N ASP A 144 0.87 -3.29 15.19
CA ASP A 144 -0.06 -2.41 15.91
C ASP A 144 -0.02 -0.98 15.37
N ALA A 145 1.18 -0.44 15.14
CA ALA A 145 1.35 0.87 14.55
C ALA A 145 0.76 0.94 13.13
N GLN A 146 1.01 -0.08 12.30
CA GLN A 146 0.41 -0.17 10.96
C GLN A 146 -1.12 -0.25 11.01
N ARG A 147 -1.69 -1.07 11.90
CA ARG A 147 -3.15 -1.17 12.08
C ARG A 147 -3.80 0.15 12.49
N ARG A 148 -3.08 0.96 13.26
CA ARG A 148 -3.52 2.30 13.67
C ARG A 148 -3.21 3.40 12.65
N LEU A 149 -2.65 3.05 11.48
CA LEU A 149 -2.19 4.00 10.46
C LEU A 149 -1.24 5.06 11.06
N ALA A 150 -0.45 4.66 12.05
CA ALA A 150 0.52 5.56 12.66
C ALA A 150 1.62 5.87 11.66
N ILE A 151 2.04 7.15 11.62
CA ILE A 151 3.21 7.56 10.84
C ILE A 151 4.43 6.86 11.41
N LEU A 152 5.05 6.00 10.61
CA LEU A 152 6.31 5.37 10.93
C LEU A 152 7.46 6.25 10.38
N PRO A 153 8.62 6.28 11.05
CA PRO A 153 9.77 6.95 10.45
C PRO A 153 10.11 6.31 9.09
N PRO A 154 10.72 7.05 8.16
CA PRO A 154 11.15 6.51 6.87
C PRO A 154 12.25 5.45 7.07
N ILE A 155 12.31 4.48 6.16
CA ILE A 155 13.42 3.51 6.09
C ILE A 155 14.67 4.16 5.50
N ASP A 156 15.85 3.58 5.70
CA ASP A 156 17.07 4.07 5.05
C ASP A 156 17.49 3.09 3.94
N VAL A 157 17.74 3.62 2.73
CA VAL A 157 18.07 2.79 1.58
C VAL A 157 19.19 3.40 0.72
N LEU A 158 19.97 2.51 0.11
CA LEU A 158 20.81 2.81 -1.04
C LEU A 158 20.01 2.56 -2.33
N HIS A 159 20.03 3.51 -3.25
CA HIS A 159 19.42 3.37 -4.57
C HIS A 159 20.50 3.12 -5.62
N THR A 160 20.37 2.00 -6.33
CA THR A 160 21.18 1.63 -7.49
C THR A 160 20.27 1.43 -8.70
N ARG A 161 20.83 1.22 -9.89
CA ARG A 161 20.05 0.93 -11.10
C ARG A 161 19.11 -0.28 -10.94
N GLU A 162 19.48 -1.25 -10.11
CA GLU A 162 18.72 -2.49 -9.92
C GLU A 162 17.52 -2.31 -8.96
N GLY A 163 17.54 -1.24 -8.16
CA GLY A 163 16.49 -0.90 -7.21
C GLY A 163 17.05 -0.42 -5.87
N TYR A 164 16.26 -0.62 -4.82
CA TYR A 164 16.57 -0.13 -3.47
C TYR A 164 17.10 -1.24 -2.56
N TRP A 165 18.10 -0.89 -1.76
CA TRP A 165 18.80 -1.80 -0.85
C TRP A 165 18.76 -1.24 0.55
N ILE A 166 18.17 -1.97 1.49
CA ILE A 166 17.91 -1.46 2.83
C ILE A 166 19.19 -1.40 3.65
N THR A 167 19.52 -0.23 4.17
CA THR A 167 20.55 -0.04 5.20
C THR A 167 19.95 -0.09 6.61
N ASP A 168 18.75 0.47 6.80
CA ASP A 168 17.96 0.32 8.03
C ASP A 168 16.45 0.22 7.75
N GLY A 169 15.72 -0.46 8.65
CA GLY A 169 14.28 -0.51 8.61
C GLY A 169 13.68 -1.78 8.01
N HIS A 170 14.43 -2.89 7.92
CA HIS A 170 13.95 -4.16 7.36
C HIS A 170 12.63 -4.66 7.96
N ASN A 171 12.41 -4.46 9.27
CA ASN A 171 11.15 -4.86 9.89
C ASN A 171 9.97 -4.01 9.40
N ARG A 172 10.18 -2.74 9.05
CA ARG A 172 9.15 -1.86 8.47
C ARG A 172 8.79 -2.32 7.06
N VAL A 173 9.79 -2.65 6.24
CA VAL A 173 9.57 -3.29 4.93
C VAL A 173 8.86 -4.63 5.08
N GLY A 174 9.25 -5.46 6.06
CA GLY A 174 8.53 -6.69 6.38
C GLY A 174 7.07 -6.42 6.72
N VAL A 175 6.77 -5.44 7.58
CA VAL A 175 5.38 -5.07 7.92
C VAL A 175 4.60 -4.59 6.69
N ALA A 176 5.21 -3.75 5.83
CA ALA A 176 4.61 -3.32 4.57
C ALA A 176 4.30 -4.52 3.66
N LEU A 177 5.25 -5.46 3.53
CA LEU A 177 5.08 -6.67 2.73
C LEU A 177 4.01 -7.60 3.26
N TYR A 178 3.93 -7.84 4.57
CA TYR A 178 2.90 -8.70 5.16
C TYR A 178 1.52 -8.04 5.14
N GLY A 179 1.46 -6.71 5.33
CA GLY A 179 0.23 -5.91 5.28
C GLY A 179 -0.24 -5.56 3.87
N GLY A 180 0.57 -5.83 2.86
CA GLY A 180 0.19 -5.61 1.47
C GLY A 180 0.25 -4.19 0.95
N GLN A 181 1.13 -3.38 1.53
CA GLN A 181 1.39 -2.03 1.06
C GLN A 181 2.22 -2.06 -0.23
N ASP A 182 1.87 -1.17 -1.15
CA ASP A 182 2.58 -1.01 -2.43
C ASP A 182 3.77 -0.04 -2.32
N GLU A 183 3.69 0.91 -1.40
CA GLU A 183 4.65 2.00 -1.23
C GLU A 183 5.09 2.17 0.23
N ILE A 184 6.28 2.74 0.44
CA ILE A 184 6.85 3.03 1.76
C ILE A 184 7.75 4.26 1.70
N ASP A 185 7.75 5.08 2.76
CA ASP A 185 8.63 6.24 2.85
C ASP A 185 10.06 5.84 3.19
N ALA A 186 11.02 6.42 2.46
CA ALA A 186 12.44 6.10 2.55
C ALA A 186 13.31 7.35 2.46
N SER A 187 14.35 7.45 3.30
CA SER A 187 15.50 8.30 3.10
C SER A 187 16.45 7.62 2.11
N VAL A 188 16.62 8.23 0.93
CA VAL A 188 17.30 7.60 -0.19
C VAL A 188 18.67 8.22 -0.42
N THR A 189 19.69 7.36 -0.45
CA THR A 189 21.04 7.72 -0.90
C THR A 189 21.33 7.01 -2.21
N HIS A 190 21.53 7.75 -3.29
CA HIS A 190 21.95 7.18 -4.56
C HIS A 190 23.43 6.80 -4.54
N VAL A 191 23.76 5.64 -5.07
CA VAL A 191 25.15 5.17 -5.20
C VAL A 191 25.50 4.98 -6.66
N HIS A 192 26.57 5.65 -7.09
CA HIS A 192 27.06 5.64 -8.46
C HIS A 192 28.05 4.48 -8.65
N ILE A 193 27.58 3.35 -9.20
CA ILE A 193 28.41 2.17 -9.45
C ILE A 193 29.11 2.34 -10.82
N PRO A 194 30.45 2.43 -10.88
CA PRO A 194 31.16 2.57 -12.15
C PRO A 194 30.85 1.41 -13.10
N GLY A 195 30.48 1.71 -14.35
CA GLY A 195 30.19 0.70 -15.37
C GLY A 195 28.73 0.23 -15.44
N MET A 196 27.88 0.59 -14.46
CA MET A 196 26.44 0.60 -14.69
C MET A 196 26.06 1.92 -15.35
N GLU A 197 25.62 1.89 -16.61
CA GLU A 197 25.04 3.07 -17.23
C GLU A 197 23.88 3.58 -16.37
N GLU A 198 24.02 4.79 -15.85
CA GLU A 198 22.99 5.44 -15.07
C GLU A 198 21.80 5.72 -15.98
N HIS A 199 20.62 5.19 -15.63
CA HIS A 199 19.41 5.78 -16.16
C HIS A 199 19.16 7.01 -15.30
N GLU A 200 19.39 8.21 -15.85
CA GLU A 200 18.91 9.43 -15.21
C GLU A 200 17.43 9.18 -14.84
N PRO A 201 17.02 9.33 -13.56
CA PRO A 201 15.60 9.37 -13.26
C PRO A 201 15.08 10.58 -14.01
N ALA A 202 14.30 10.33 -15.06
CA ALA A 202 13.92 11.28 -16.09
C ALA A 202 13.97 12.73 -15.58
N THR A 203 15.10 13.39 -15.87
CA THR A 203 15.24 14.84 -15.76
C THR A 203 14.09 15.53 -16.52
N GLY A 204 13.37 14.80 -17.38
CA GLY A 204 12.09 15.18 -17.98
C GLY A 204 11.03 15.77 -17.04
N ALA A 205 11.00 15.50 -15.73
CA ALA A 205 10.08 16.19 -14.83
C ALA A 205 10.53 17.63 -14.51
N LEU A 206 11.84 17.87 -14.34
CA LEU A 206 12.37 19.21 -14.13
C LEU A 206 12.50 19.96 -15.47
N GLN A 207 12.86 19.23 -16.53
CA GLN A 207 13.01 19.76 -17.88
C GLN A 207 11.67 20.18 -18.47
N SER A 208 10.58 19.42 -18.26
CA SER A 208 9.22 19.83 -18.64
C SER A 208 8.76 21.06 -17.86
N VAL A 209 8.99 21.11 -16.54
CA VAL A 209 8.66 22.27 -15.71
C VAL A 209 9.48 23.51 -16.12
N LEU A 210 10.74 23.33 -16.52
CA LEU A 210 11.60 24.40 -17.01
C LEU A 210 11.23 24.83 -18.44
N GLU A 211 10.78 23.92 -19.30
CA GLU A 211 10.26 24.21 -20.64
C GLU A 211 8.94 24.97 -20.58
N ASP A 212 8.01 24.54 -19.72
CA ASP A 212 6.76 25.26 -19.41
C ASP A 212 7.06 26.67 -18.89
N SER A 213 8.02 26.79 -17.97
CA SER A 213 8.45 28.09 -17.44
C SER A 213 9.09 28.99 -18.51
N ARG A 214 9.83 28.41 -19.47
CA ARG A 214 10.40 29.16 -20.60
C ARG A 214 9.32 29.59 -21.59
N GLN A 215 8.33 28.74 -21.87
CA GLN A 215 7.18 29.07 -22.72
C GLN A 215 6.31 30.17 -22.09
N VAL A 216 6.01 30.10 -20.79
CA VAL A 216 5.27 31.16 -20.07
C VAL A 216 6.05 32.48 -20.09
N ARG A 217 7.38 32.45 -19.93
CA ARG A 217 8.23 33.65 -19.99
C ARG A 217 8.43 34.17 -21.42
N ALA A 218 8.28 33.33 -22.44
CA ALA A 218 8.28 33.71 -23.85
C ALA A 218 6.93 34.32 -24.26
N ALA A 219 5.82 33.79 -23.75
CA ALA A 219 4.47 34.33 -23.94
C ALA A 219 4.29 35.70 -23.27
N GLY A 220 4.91 35.91 -22.09
CA GLY A 220 4.97 37.22 -21.43
C GLY A 220 5.85 38.26 -22.14
N ARG A 221 6.63 37.85 -23.16
CA ARG A 221 7.51 38.72 -23.95
C ARG A 221 7.10 38.79 -25.43
N GLY A 222 5.81 38.72 -25.74
CA GLY A 222 5.23 39.27 -26.97
C GLY A 222 5.89 38.90 -28.31
N ARG A 223 6.62 37.78 -28.41
CA ARG A 223 7.18 37.28 -29.67
C ARG A 223 6.42 36.02 -30.06
N LEU A 224 5.30 36.22 -30.73
CA LEU A 224 4.67 35.18 -31.53
C LEU A 224 5.61 34.87 -32.70
N SER A 225 6.14 33.65 -32.75
CA SER A 225 6.74 33.11 -33.97
C SER A 225 5.64 33.03 -35.04
N ARG A 226 5.83 33.73 -36.16
CA ARG A 226 4.97 33.55 -37.35
C ARG A 226 5.05 32.08 -37.78
N GLY A 227 3.95 31.33 -37.63
CA GLY A 227 3.81 30.03 -38.31
C GLY A 227 2.97 28.95 -37.62
N SER A 228 2.65 29.03 -36.33
CA SER A 228 1.81 28.00 -35.70
C SER A 228 0.32 28.28 -35.90
N TRP A 229 -0.28 27.68 -36.92
CA TRP A 229 -1.73 27.52 -37.00
C TRP A 229 -2.14 26.41 -36.05
N VAL A 230 -2.97 26.73 -35.06
CA VAL A 230 -3.74 25.75 -34.29
C VAL A 230 -5.01 25.49 -35.09
N GLU A 231 -5.20 24.26 -35.57
CA GLU A 231 -6.48 23.86 -36.18
C GLU A 231 -7.62 23.99 -35.16
N PRO A 232 -8.70 24.71 -35.48
CA PRO A 232 -9.86 24.75 -34.62
C PRO A 232 -10.61 23.42 -34.67
N PRO A 233 -11.17 22.95 -33.53
CA PRO A 233 -11.89 21.69 -33.47
C PRO A 233 -13.16 21.73 -34.35
N PRO A 234 -13.56 20.62 -35.00
CA PRO A 234 -14.72 20.59 -35.89
C PRO A 234 -16.02 20.87 -35.11
N GLY A 235 -16.79 21.83 -35.64
CA GLY A 235 -17.99 22.38 -35.04
C GLY A 235 -19.15 21.38 -34.93
N ARG A 236 -19.94 21.52 -33.85
CA ARG A 236 -21.27 20.92 -33.73
C ARG A 236 -22.27 21.78 -34.51
N ASP A 237 -22.94 21.17 -35.47
CA ASP A 237 -24.08 21.75 -36.18
C ASP A 237 -25.21 22.09 -35.20
N VAL A 238 -25.49 23.37 -35.01
CA VAL A 238 -26.75 23.83 -34.40
C VAL A 238 -27.63 24.38 -35.52
N LYS A 239 -28.64 23.58 -35.85
CA LYS A 239 -29.67 23.83 -36.85
C LYS A 239 -30.55 25.00 -36.43
N GLY A 240 -30.36 26.18 -37.01
CA GLY A 240 -31.27 27.32 -36.89
C GLY A 240 -32.27 27.36 -38.04
N LYS A 241 -33.58 27.24 -37.76
CA LYS A 241 -34.68 27.56 -38.70
C LYS A 241 -35.02 29.07 -38.61
N PRO A 242 -35.66 29.64 -39.65
CA PRO A 242 -35.57 31.07 -39.98
C PRO A 242 -36.74 31.90 -39.43
N GLY A 243 -36.52 33.20 -39.30
CA GLY A 243 -37.57 34.18 -39.02
C GLY A 243 -37.36 35.48 -39.81
N GLY A 244 -38.25 35.70 -40.79
CA GLY A 244 -38.81 36.99 -41.20
C GLY A 244 -37.89 38.07 -41.80
N ARG A 245 -38.07 38.35 -43.09
CA ARG A 245 -39.02 39.37 -43.60
C ARG A 245 -39.39 39.07 -45.04
#